data_AF-A0A842TDN5-F1
#
_entry.id   AF-A0A842TDN5-F1
#
_cell.length_a   1.000
_cell.length_b   1.000
_cell.length_c   1.000
_cell.angle_alpha   90.00
_cell.angle_beta   90.00
_cell.angle_gamma   90.00
#
_symmetry.space_group_name_H-M   'P 1'
#
loop_
_entity.id
_entity.type
_entity.pdbx_description
1 polymer ?
#
loop_
_entity_poly.entity_id
_entity_poly.type
_entity_poly.pdbx_seq_one_letter_code
_entity_poly.pdbx_strand_id
1 'polypeptide(L)' 'MLNKKEKDILYLVIKSDDEGILPENIAKELGISKEEVITILDSLEEKGFLYSEIEEED' A
#
# COMPACT_ATOMS: atom_id res chain seq x y z
N MET A 1 -6.95 11.80 10.27
CA MET A 1 -6.37 12.56 9.13
C MET A 1 -5.08 11.88 8.73
N LEU A 2 -4.86 11.61 7.44
CA LEU A 2 -3.68 10.88 6.99
C LEU A 2 -2.40 11.71 7.10
N ASN A 3 -1.32 11.08 7.57
CA ASN A 3 0.04 11.61 7.58
C ASN A 3 0.65 11.58 6.17
N LYS A 4 1.86 12.14 6.00
CA LYS A 4 2.51 12.23 4.69
C LYS A 4 2.77 10.84 4.08
N LYS A 5 3.35 9.91 4.84
CA LYS A 5 3.67 8.57 4.34
C LYS A 5 2.42 7.77 3.96
N GLU A 6 1.37 7.87 4.76
CA GLU A 6 0.06 7.28 4.45
C GLU A 6 -0.50 7.81 3.13
N LYS A 7 -0.39 9.12 2.88
CA LYS A 7 -0.82 9.73 1.61
C LYS A 7 0.05 9.28 0.43
N ASP A 8 1.35 9.23 0.61
CA ASP A 8 2.29 8.83 -0.44
C ASP A 8 2.06 7.37 -0.84
N ILE A 9 1.85 6.46 0.12
CA ILE A 9 1.50 5.06 -0.14
C ILE A 9 0.12 4.93 -0.79
N LEU A 10 -0.90 5.58 -0.24
CA LEU A 10 -2.25 5.55 -0.80
C LEU A 10 -2.27 6.07 -2.25
N TYR A 11 -1.50 7.12 -2.55
CA TYR A 11 -1.36 7.62 -3.92
C TYR A 11 -0.78 6.58 -4.87
N LEU A 12 0.25 5.83 -4.46
CA LEU A 12 0.85 4.79 -5.30
C LEU A 12 -0.12 3.64 -5.58
N VAL A 13 -0.92 3.23 -4.58
CA VAL A 13 -1.96 2.21 -4.76
C VAL A 13 -3.07 2.69 -5.70
N ILE A 14 -3.53 3.94 -5.55
CA ILE A 14 -4.54 4.49 -6.48
C ILE A 14 -3.97 4.60 -7.90
N LYS A 15 -2.70 4.97 -8.03
CA LYS A 15 -2.02 5.12 -9.32
C LYS A 15 -1.84 3.78 -10.05
N SER A 16 -1.75 2.66 -9.34
CA SER A 16 -1.67 1.34 -9.96
C SER A 16 -3.00 0.83 -10.51
N ASP A 17 -4.11 1.50 -10.18
CA ASP A 17 -5.44 1.13 -10.67
C ASP A 17 -5.72 -0.37 -10.44
N ASP A 18 -6.38 -1.04 -11.38
CA ASP A 18 -6.70 -2.47 -11.32
C ASP A 18 -5.46 -3.40 -11.39
N GLU A 19 -4.27 -2.92 -11.78
CA GLU A 19 -3.06 -3.77 -11.81
C GLU A 19 -2.54 -4.09 -10.40
N GLY A 20 -2.93 -3.29 -9.41
CA GLY A 20 -2.41 -3.38 -8.05
C GLY A 20 -0.92 -3.06 -7.96
N ILE A 21 -0.39 -3.06 -6.75
CA ILE A 21 1.03 -2.79 -6.52
C ILE A 21 1.53 -3.61 -5.33
N LEU A 22 2.66 -4.29 -5.54
CA LEU A 22 3.29 -5.08 -4.50
C LEU A 22 3.96 -4.17 -3.45
N PRO A 23 3.90 -4.51 -2.13
CA PRO A 23 4.53 -3.72 -1.08
C PRO A 23 6.03 -3.47 -1.28
N GLU A 24 6.77 -4.42 -1.85
CA GLU A 24 8.19 -4.25 -2.19
C GLU A 24 8.46 -3.15 -3.22
N ASN A 25 7.54 -2.94 -4.17
CA ASN A 25 7.68 -1.91 -5.19
C ASN A 25 7.45 -0.52 -4.57
N ILE A 26 6.44 -0.39 -3.71
CA ILE A 26 6.21 0.83 -2.92
C ILE A 26 7.44 1.13 -2.04
N ALA A 27 7.96 0.12 -1.34
CA ALA A 27 9.12 0.28 -0.45
C ALA A 27 10.34 0.81 -1.21
N LYS A 28 10.61 0.25 -2.40
CA LYS A 28 11.68 0.69 -3.29
C LYS A 28 11.48 2.12 -3.80
N GLU A 29 10.26 2.49 -4.19
CA GLU A 29 9.95 3.83 -4.71
C GLU A 29 10.07 4.91 -3.63
N LEU A 30 9.65 4.61 -2.40
CA LEU A 30 9.66 5.56 -1.28
C LEU A 30 10.95 5.53 -0.44
N GLY A 31 11.83 4.55 -0.66
CA GLY A 31 13.08 4.39 0.09
C GLY A 31 12.85 4.05 1.57
N ILE A 32 11.82 3.24 1.87
CA ILE A 32 11.46 2.76 3.21
C ILE A 32 11.46 1.23 3.26
N SER A 33 11.29 0.63 4.44
CA SER A 33 11.26 -0.84 4.54
C SER A 33 9.92 -1.42 4.08
N LYS A 34 9.94 -2.68 3.62
CA LYS A 34 8.72 -3.40 3.26
C LYS A 34 7.77 -3.55 4.46
N GLU A 35 8.32 -3.79 5.65
CA GLU A 35 7.54 -3.92 6.88
C GLU A 35 6.82 -2.62 7.24
N GLU A 36 7.46 -1.46 6.99
CA GLU A 36 6.83 -0.17 7.19
C GLU A 36 5.68 0.06 6.20
N VAL A 37 5.86 -0.34 4.93
CA VAL A 37 4.79 -0.29 3.93
C VAL A 37 3.60 -1.15 4.35
N ILE A 38 3.84 -2.41 4.74
CA ILE A 38 2.78 -3.33 5.18
C ILE A 38 2.01 -2.74 6.36
N THR A 39 2.72 -2.24 7.38
CA THR A 39 2.09 -1.59 8.55
C THR A 39 1.18 -0.43 8.15
N ILE A 40 1.59 0.36 7.15
CA ILE A 40 0.79 1.49 6.67
C ILE A 40 -0.39 1.02 5.82
N LEU A 41 -0.22 0.02 4.96
CA LEU A 41 -1.30 -0.57 4.16
C LEU A 41 -2.38 -1.17 5.07
N ASP A 42 -2.00 -1.95 6.08
CA ASP A 42 -2.91 -2.51 7.07
C ASP A 42 -3.70 -1.38 7.76
N SER A 43 -3.02 -0.30 8.16
CA SER A 43 -3.67 0.85 8.78
C SER A 43 -4.61 1.61 7.84
N LEU A 44 -4.34 1.64 6.53
CA LEU A 44 -5.21 2.24 5.54
C LEU A 44 -6.45 1.38 5.28
N GLU A 45 -6.29 0.05 5.28
CA GLU A 45 -7.38 -0.93 5.17
C GLU A 45 -8.31 -0.88 6.39
N GLU A 46 -7.77 -0.85 7.61
CA GLU A 46 -8.55 -0.67 8.85
C GLU A 46 -9.37 0.64 8.85
N LYS A 47 -8.87 1.67 8.17
CA LYS A 47 -9.54 2.97 8.00
C LYS A 47 -10.54 2.98 6.84
N GLY A 48 -10.61 1.92 6.04
CA GLY A 48 -11.51 1.78 4.90
C GLY A 48 -11.08 2.54 3.64
N PHE A 49 -9.78 2.82 3.46
CA PHE A 49 -9.27 3.49 2.25
C PHE A 49 -8.98 2.53 1.11
N LEU A 50 -8.67 1.27 1.41
CA LEU A 50 -8.25 0.24 0.45
C LEU A 50 -8.74 -1.13 0.94
N TYR A 51 -8.74 -2.11 0.03
CA TYR A 51 -8.98 -3.53 0.34
C TYR A 51 -7.89 -4.35 -0.33
N SER A 52 -7.35 -5.32 0.40
CA SER A 52 -6.36 -6.24 -0.17
C SER A 52 -7.05 -7.47 -0.76
N GLU A 53 -6.65 -7.87 -1.97
CA GLU A 53 -7.01 -9.17 -2.54
C GLU A 53 -5.84 -10.13 -2.36
N ILE A 54 -6.12 -11.32 -1.84
CA ILE A 54 -5.14 -12.41 -1.77
C ILE A 54 -5.30 -13.20 -3.07
N GLU A 55 -4.33 -13.10 -3.98
CA GLU A 55 -4.25 -14.03 -5.11
C GLU A 55 -3.91 -15.42 -4.55
N GLU A 56 -4.87 -16.35 -4.60
CA GLU A 56 -4.58 -17.76 -4.38
C GLU A 56 -3.78 -18.27 -5.60
N GLU A 57 -2.53 -18.70 -5.38
CA GLU A 57 -1.77 -19.41 -6.41
C GLU A 57 -2.43 -20.79 -6.66
N ASP A 58 -3.09 -20.95 -7.82
CA ASP A 58 -3.64 -22.22 -8.32
C ASP A 58 -2.54 -23.28 -8.62
#